data_AF-A0A1G0P8D7-F1
#
_entry.id   AF-A0A1G0P8D7-F1
#
_cell.length_a   1.000
_cell.length_b   1.000
_cell.length_c   1.000
_cell.angle_alpha   90.00
_cell.angle_beta   90.00
_cell.angle_gamma   90.00
#
_symmetry.space_group_name_H-M   'P 1'
#
loop_
_entity.id
_entity.type
_entity.pdbx_description
1 polymer ?
#
loop_
_entity_poly.entity_id
_entity_poly.type
_entity_poly.pdbx_seq_one_letter_code
_entity_poly.pdbx_strand_id
1 'polypeptide(L)'
;MARVTLPSGNEYQAPLEWSVLRDGEYRGWFVADAAGRYRVRVEARRAGRPLGEGDAYLDAGALGAEFFGAGMLRAALEQLAQETGGRFYTPAQAAALPEDVRFTESGATVFEHHDLWDMPATFLLLLTLLGVEWGWRRARGLA
;
A
#
# COMPACT_ATOMS: atom_id res chain seq x y z
N MET A 1 -10.02 6.19 -43.40
CA MET A 1 -10.77 6.97 -42.39
C MET A 1 -11.12 6.06 -41.23
N ALA A 2 -11.03 6.57 -40.00
CA ALA A 2 -11.48 5.85 -38.81
C ALA A 2 -12.68 6.58 -38.20
N ARG A 3 -13.72 5.83 -37.89
CA ARG A 3 -14.92 6.30 -37.21
C ARG A 3 -15.10 5.52 -35.93
N VAL A 4 -15.39 6.20 -34.84
CA VAL A 4 -15.61 5.58 -33.54
C VAL A 4 -16.98 5.96 -33.04
N THR A 5 -17.77 4.94 -32.73
CA THR A 5 -19.10 5.05 -32.13
C THR A 5 -18.96 4.90 -30.62
N LEU A 6 -19.38 5.93 -29.89
CA LEU A 6 -19.41 5.97 -28.44
C LEU A 6 -20.47 5.01 -27.88
N PRO A 7 -20.38 4.64 -26.58
CA PRO A 7 -21.44 3.91 -25.89
C PRO A 7 -22.80 4.61 -25.93
N SER A 8 -22.81 5.94 -26.02
CA SER A 8 -24.03 6.75 -26.16
C SER A 8 -24.67 6.68 -27.56
N GLY A 9 -23.97 6.08 -28.54
CA GLY A 9 -24.37 6.04 -29.95
C GLY A 9 -23.85 7.20 -30.79
N ASN A 10 -23.22 8.22 -30.18
CA ASN A 10 -22.59 9.32 -30.93
C ASN A 10 -21.41 8.80 -31.75
N GLU A 11 -21.21 9.36 -32.95
CA GLU A 11 -20.05 9.04 -33.79
C GLU A 11 -19.07 10.20 -33.80
N TYR A 12 -17.78 9.91 -33.67
CA TYR A 12 -16.72 10.87 -34.00
C TYR A 12 -15.73 10.27 -34.99
N GLN A 13 -15.16 11.13 -35.83
CA GLN A 13 -14.14 10.75 -36.79
C GLN A 13 -12.76 10.91 -36.16
N ALA A 14 -12.03 9.81 -36.00
CA ALA A 14 -10.68 9.86 -35.44
C ALA A 14 -9.69 10.32 -36.53
N PRO A 15 -8.85 11.33 -36.27
CA PRO A 15 -7.79 11.71 -37.18
C PRO A 15 -6.80 10.54 -37.29
N LEU A 16 -6.46 10.20 -38.53
CA LEU A 16 -5.44 9.19 -38.84
C LEU A 16 -4.26 9.89 -39.49
N GLU A 17 -3.09 9.69 -38.92
CA GLU A 17 -1.82 10.16 -39.46
C GLU A 17 -1.07 8.99 -40.08
N TRP A 18 -0.35 9.27 -41.16
CA TRP A 18 0.50 8.27 -41.80
C TRP A 18 1.74 8.05 -40.93
N SER A 19 2.05 6.79 -40.65
CA SER A 19 3.24 6.42 -39.89
C SER A 19 4.44 6.37 -40.83
N VAL A 20 5.42 7.26 -40.63
CA VAL A 20 6.65 7.34 -41.46
C VAL A 20 7.54 6.09 -41.31
N LEU A 21 7.27 5.26 -40.30
CA LEU A 21 8.05 4.07 -39.99
C LEU A 21 7.77 2.90 -40.95
N ARG A 22 6.57 2.83 -41.54
CA ARG A 22 6.16 1.75 -42.46
C ARG A 22 5.11 2.21 -43.47
N ASP A 23 5.35 1.92 -44.74
CA ASP A 23 4.39 2.13 -45.81
C ASP A 23 3.07 1.39 -45.53
N GLY A 24 1.96 2.10 -45.71
CA GLY A 24 0.61 1.56 -45.48
C GLY A 24 0.14 1.52 -44.03
N GLU A 25 0.97 1.89 -43.05
CA GLU A 25 0.55 2.01 -41.65
C GLU A 25 -0.02 3.42 -41.38
N TYR A 26 -1.22 3.47 -40.82
CA TYR A 26 -1.86 4.70 -40.36
C TYR A 26 -2.19 4.55 -38.89
N ARG A 27 -1.93 5.59 -38.09
CA ARG A 27 -2.19 5.58 -36.65
C ARG A 27 -3.04 6.78 -36.27
N GLY A 28 -3.94 6.56 -35.32
CA GLY A 28 -4.73 7.62 -34.72
C GLY A 28 -4.93 7.32 -33.25
N TRP A 29 -5.35 8.34 -32.52
CA TRP A 29 -5.58 8.25 -31.09
C TRP A 29 -6.94 8.86 -30.76
N PHE A 30 -7.52 8.38 -29.68
CA PHE A 30 -8.70 8.99 -29.11
C PHE A 30 -8.73 8.74 -27.61
N VAL A 31 -9.49 9.59 -26.92
CA VAL A 31 -9.74 9.43 -25.49
C VAL A 31 -11.15 8.88 -25.33
N ALA A 32 -11.29 7.77 -24.60
CA ALA A 32 -12.58 7.24 -24.19
C ALA A 32 -13.07 8.05 -22.98
N ASP A 33 -14.08 8.91 -23.19
CA ASP A 33 -14.62 9.84 -22.20
C ASP A 33 -15.83 9.28 -21.42
N ALA A 34 -16.48 8.25 -21.97
CA ALA A 34 -17.58 7.53 -21.34
C ALA A 34 -17.23 6.07 -21.05
N ALA A 35 -17.76 5.51 -19.96
CA ALA A 35 -17.71 4.07 -19.72
C ALA A 35 -18.69 3.34 -20.65
N GLY A 36 -18.28 2.17 -21.16
CA GLY A 36 -19.07 1.30 -22.00
C GLY A 36 -18.31 0.79 -23.23
N ARG A 37 -19.06 0.15 -24.14
CA ARG A 37 -18.52 -0.42 -25.37
C ARG A 37 -18.44 0.61 -26.49
N TYR A 38 -17.27 0.70 -27.10
CA TYR A 38 -16.99 1.49 -28.29
C TYR A 38 -16.87 0.56 -29.50
N ARG A 39 -17.32 1.03 -30.66
CA ARG A 39 -17.07 0.39 -31.95
C ARG A 39 -16.18 1.29 -32.79
N VAL A 40 -15.07 0.76 -33.29
CA VAL A 40 -14.15 1.43 -34.20
C VAL A 40 -14.29 0.81 -35.57
N ARG A 41 -14.75 1.58 -36.56
CA ARG A 41 -14.81 1.18 -37.97
C ARG A 41 -13.75 1.93 -38.76
N VAL A 42 -12.92 1.19 -39.49
CA VAL A 42 -11.88 1.75 -40.35
C VAL A 42 -12.19 1.39 -41.79
N GLU A 43 -12.16 2.37 -42.69
CA GLU A 43 -12.30 2.16 -44.12
C GLU A 43 -11.08 2.73 -44.86
N ALA A 44 -10.46 1.91 -45.69
CA ALA A 44 -9.32 2.27 -46.52
C ALA A 44 -9.78 2.55 -47.96
N ARG A 45 -9.33 3.67 -48.54
CA ARG A 45 -9.59 4.03 -49.94
C ARG A 45 -8.30 4.51 -50.60
N ARG A 46 -8.09 4.19 -51.87
CA ARG A 46 -6.98 4.70 -52.70
C ARG A 46 -7.53 5.24 -54.01
N ALA A 47 -7.25 6.51 -54.31
CA ALA A 47 -7.74 7.20 -55.50
C ALA A 47 -9.25 7.01 -55.73
N GLY A 48 -10.04 7.11 -54.64
CA GLY A 48 -11.50 6.94 -54.67
C GLY A 48 -12.00 5.48 -54.69
N ARG A 49 -11.12 4.48 -54.85
CA ARG A 49 -11.50 3.06 -54.81
C ARG A 49 -11.39 2.50 -53.39
N PRO A 50 -12.41 1.77 -52.88
CA PRO A 50 -12.31 1.09 -51.59
C PRO A 50 -11.27 -0.03 -51.66
N LEU A 51 -10.40 -0.10 -50.65
CA LEU A 51 -9.40 -1.15 -50.48
C LEU A 51 -9.84 -2.20 -49.46
N GLY A 52 -10.69 -1.80 -48.50
CA GLY A 52 -11.20 -2.69 -47.47
C GLY A 52 -11.75 -1.92 -46.27
N GLU A 53 -12.41 -2.67 -45.40
CA GLU A 53 -12.95 -2.18 -44.14
C GLU A 53 -12.67 -3.16 -43.00
N GLY A 54 -12.64 -2.65 -41.77
CA GLY A 54 -12.48 -3.45 -40.56
C GLY A 54 -13.22 -2.84 -39.38
N ASP A 55 -13.74 -3.69 -38.52
CA ASP A 55 -14.40 -3.32 -37.27
C ASP A 55 -13.61 -3.86 -36.07
N ALA A 56 -13.49 -3.05 -35.03
CA ALA A 56 -12.96 -3.43 -33.73
C ALA A 56 -13.88 -2.94 -32.62
N TYR A 57 -13.90 -3.66 -31.49
CA TYR A 57 -14.71 -3.32 -30.32
C TYR A 57 -13.79 -3.17 -29.11
N LEU A 58 -14.04 -2.13 -28.31
CA LEU A 58 -13.24 -1.79 -27.14
C LEU A 58 -14.20 -1.53 -25.98
N ASP A 59 -13.93 -2.10 -24.81
CA ASP A 59 -14.69 -1.80 -23.59
C ASP A 59 -13.87 -0.84 -22.72
N ALA A 60 -14.42 0.35 -22.44
CA ALA A 60 -13.81 1.32 -21.54
C ALA A 60 -14.59 1.36 -20.22
N GLY A 61 -13.89 1.40 -19.10
CA GLY A 61 -14.52 1.47 -17.79
C GLY A 61 -13.51 1.86 -16.73
N ALA A 62 -14.00 2.10 -15.51
CA ALA A 62 -13.10 2.21 -14.37
C ALA A 62 -12.30 0.90 -14.28
N LEU A 63 -10.97 1.03 -14.24
CA LEU A 63 -10.13 -0.05 -13.74
C LEU A 63 -10.68 -0.38 -12.37
N GLY A 64 -11.30 -1.57 -12.21
CA GLY A 64 -11.70 -2.04 -10.90
C GLY A 64 -10.49 -2.00 -9.96
N ALA A 65 -10.72 -1.98 -8.66
CA ALA A 65 -9.64 -2.29 -7.73
C ALA A 65 -9.18 -3.72 -8.04
N GLU A 66 -8.23 -3.88 -8.95
CA GLU A 66 -7.48 -5.11 -9.13
C GLU A 66 -6.81 -5.33 -7.79
N PHE A 67 -7.35 -6.24 -6.98
CA PHE A 67 -6.78 -6.59 -5.69
C PHE A 67 -5.47 -7.35 -5.94
N PHE A 68 -4.39 -6.61 -6.20
CA PHE A 68 -3.05 -7.16 -6.19
C PHE A 68 -2.69 -7.54 -4.76
N GLY A 69 -2.57 -8.85 -4.50
CA GLY A 69 -2.17 -9.35 -3.19
C GLY A 69 -3.32 -9.57 -2.20
N ALA A 70 -4.52 -9.97 -2.65
CA ALA A 70 -5.62 -10.37 -1.78
C ALA A 70 -5.35 -11.63 -0.91
N GLY A 71 -4.16 -12.22 -1.02
CA GLY A 71 -3.76 -13.42 -0.29
C GLY A 71 -3.00 -13.10 1.00
N MET A 72 -3.11 -14.00 1.97
CA MET A 72 -2.27 -13.97 3.18
C MET A 72 -0.79 -14.04 2.80
N LEU A 73 0.00 -13.05 3.24
CA LEU A 73 1.46 -13.00 3.10
C LEU A 73 2.13 -13.98 4.08
N ARG A 74 1.90 -15.28 3.87
CA ARG A 74 2.32 -16.36 4.78
C ARG A 74 3.76 -16.23 5.25
N ALA A 75 4.71 -16.10 4.32
CA ALA A 75 6.14 -16.06 4.66
C ALA A 75 6.48 -14.89 5.58
N ALA A 76 5.93 -13.69 5.31
CA ALA A 76 6.16 -12.51 6.13
C ALA A 76 5.52 -12.64 7.52
N LEU A 77 4.31 -13.22 7.60
CA LEU A 77 3.60 -13.41 8.87
C LEU A 77 4.23 -14.53 9.73
N GLU A 78 4.73 -15.60 9.10
CA GLU A 78 5.48 -16.67 9.78
C GLU A 78 6.80 -16.13 10.32
N GLN A 79 7.52 -15.32 9.53
CA GLN A 79 8.75 -14.66 9.98
C GLN A 79 8.48 -13.70 11.15
N LEU A 80 7.44 -12.87 11.05
CA LEU A 80 7.07 -11.96 12.14
C LEU A 80 6.74 -12.71 13.43
N ALA A 81 6.01 -13.83 13.35
CA ALA A 81 5.72 -14.66 14.50
C ALA A 81 7.00 -15.24 15.14
N GLN A 82 7.95 -15.70 14.32
CA GLN A 82 9.24 -16.22 14.81
C GLN A 82 10.09 -15.12 15.49
N GLU A 83 10.15 -13.92 14.90
CA GLU A 83 10.95 -12.81 15.43
C GLU A 83 10.35 -12.21 16.71
N THR A 84 9.02 -12.19 16.83
CA THR A 84 8.31 -11.62 18.00
C THR A 84 8.03 -12.64 19.10
N GLY A 85 8.31 -13.93 18.86
CA GLY A 85 7.89 -15.03 19.74
C GLY A 85 6.36 -15.25 19.74
N GLY A 86 5.65 -14.66 18.78
CA GLY A 86 4.22 -14.86 18.57
C GLY A 86 3.90 -16.18 17.86
N ARG A 87 2.61 -16.44 17.63
CA ARG A 87 2.12 -17.66 16.98
C ARG A 87 1.42 -17.32 15.67
N PHE A 88 1.74 -18.08 14.63
CA PHE A 88 1.14 -17.92 13.30
C PHE A 88 -0.16 -18.75 13.20
N TYR A 89 -1.21 -18.16 12.63
CA TYR A 89 -2.52 -18.79 12.45
C TYR A 89 -2.94 -18.80 10.99
N THR A 90 -3.46 -19.94 10.56
CA THR A 90 -4.14 -20.08 9.26
C THR A 90 -5.64 -19.85 9.41
N PRO A 91 -6.40 -19.59 8.32
CA PRO A 91 -7.86 -19.44 8.42
C PRO A 91 -8.56 -20.64 9.06
N ALA A 92 -8.03 -21.86 8.86
CA ALA A 92 -8.57 -23.08 9.46
C ALA A 92 -8.34 -23.15 10.99
N GLN A 93 -7.32 -22.46 11.50
CA GLN A 93 -6.93 -22.44 12.91
C GLN A 93 -7.37 -21.16 13.64
N ALA A 94 -7.94 -20.19 12.91
CA ALA A 94 -8.36 -18.90 13.44
C ALA A 94 -9.40 -19.02 14.57
N ALA A 95 -10.16 -20.12 14.60
CA ALA A 95 -11.12 -20.41 15.66
C ALA A 95 -10.48 -20.65 17.04
N ALA A 96 -9.21 -21.04 17.10
CA ALA A 96 -8.47 -21.25 18.35
C ALA A 96 -7.76 -19.98 18.87
N LEU A 97 -7.80 -18.89 18.08
CA LEU A 97 -7.18 -17.62 18.40
C LEU A 97 -7.74 -17.02 19.71
N PRO A 98 -9.08 -16.98 19.96
CA PRO A 98 -9.61 -16.39 21.18
C PRO A 98 -9.16 -17.11 22.45
N GLU A 99 -9.02 -18.44 22.42
CA GLU A 99 -8.49 -19.21 23.53
C GLU A 99 -7.00 -18.94 23.72
N ASP A 100 -6.21 -19.00 22.65
CA ASP A 100 -4.76 -18.78 22.72
C ASP A 100 -4.41 -17.35 23.16
N VAL A 101 -5.16 -16.32 22.74
CA VAL A 101 -4.99 -14.92 23.21
C VAL A 101 -5.30 -14.78 24.69
N ARG A 102 -6.22 -15.57 25.24
CA ARG A 102 -6.54 -15.55 26.68
C ARG A 102 -5.45 -16.21 27.53
N PHE A 103 -4.75 -17.22 26.99
CA PHE A 103 -3.65 -17.90 27.66
C PHE A 103 -2.28 -17.28 27.37
N THR A 104 -2.18 -16.49 26.31
CA THR A 104 -1.07 -15.60 26.07
C THR A 104 -1.16 -14.47 27.09
N GLU A 105 -0.58 -14.70 28.27
CA GLU A 105 0.23 -13.69 28.95
C GLU A 105 1.34 -13.27 27.98
N SER A 106 0.98 -12.57 26.90
CA SER A 106 1.98 -11.85 26.14
C SER A 106 2.45 -10.80 27.11
N GLY A 107 3.58 -11.10 27.74
CA GLY A 107 4.60 -10.11 27.96
C GLY A 107 4.89 -9.47 26.62
N ALA A 108 4.00 -8.57 26.17
CA ALA A 108 4.48 -7.31 25.65
C ALA A 108 5.41 -6.86 26.76
N THR A 109 6.71 -6.96 26.52
CA THR A 109 7.72 -6.38 27.40
C THR A 109 7.39 -4.91 27.43
N VAL A 110 6.48 -4.53 28.34
CA VAL A 110 6.24 -3.15 28.71
C VAL A 110 7.58 -2.79 29.29
N PHE A 111 8.36 -2.04 28.50
CA PHE A 111 9.52 -1.35 29.02
C PHE A 111 8.95 -0.32 29.99
N GLU A 112 8.68 -0.78 31.21
CA GLU A 112 8.31 0.07 32.32
C GLU A 112 9.59 0.81 32.69
N HIS A 113 9.76 2.00 32.09
CA HIS A 113 10.80 2.94 32.47
C HIS A 113 10.46 3.41 33.87
N HIS A 114 10.97 2.73 34.88
CA HIS A 114 11.05 3.29 36.21
C HIS A 114 12.19 4.29 36.20
N ASP A 115 11.84 5.58 36.22
CA ASP A 115 12.82 6.63 36.38
C ASP A 115 13.55 6.43 37.72
N LEU A 116 14.87 6.28 37.66
CA LEU A 116 15.73 6.16 38.85
C LEU A 116 15.55 7.34 39.82
N TRP A 117 15.04 8.47 39.33
CA TRP A 117 14.70 9.66 40.10
C TRP A 117 13.47 9.51 40.97
N ASP A 118 12.48 8.70 40.55
CA ASP A 118 11.25 8.46 41.31
C ASP A 118 11.41 7.35 42.36
N MET A 119 12.61 6.77 42.49
CA MET A 119 12.91 5.80 43.52
C MET A 119 13.26 6.50 44.85
N PRO A 120 12.55 6.21 45.96
CA PRO A 120 12.86 6.79 47.27
C PRO A 120 14.28 6.47 47.75
N ALA A 121 14.88 5.37 47.26
CA ALA A 121 16.27 5.02 47.52
C ALA A 121 17.27 6.09 47.02
N THR A 122 17.05 6.67 45.84
CA THR A 122 17.92 7.72 45.27
C THR A 122 17.85 8.99 46.10
N PHE A 123 16.66 9.36 46.57
CA PHE A 123 16.47 10.49 47.49
C PHE A 123 17.21 10.27 48.82
N LEU A 124 17.07 9.09 49.43
CA LEU A 124 17.77 8.75 50.67
C LEU A 124 19.29 8.75 50.48
N LEU A 125 19.80 8.24 49.35
CA LEU A 125 21.23 8.26 49.04
C LEU A 125 21.76 9.70 48.99
N LEU A 126 21.08 10.59 48.28
CA LEU A 126 21.45 12.01 48.18
C LEU A 126 21.41 12.70 49.55
N LEU A 127 20.34 12.47 50.34
CA LEU A 127 20.21 13.02 51.69
C LEU A 127 21.35 12.55 52.59
N THR A 128 21.72 11.27 52.49
CA THR A 128 22.79 10.68 53.29
C THR A 128 24.15 11.25 52.88
N LEU A 129 24.43 11.35 51.58
CA LEU A 129 25.68 11.96 51.10
C LEU A 129 25.82 13.41 51.59
N LEU A 130 24.75 14.20 51.46
CA LEU A 130 24.73 15.59 51.89
C LEU A 130 24.85 15.72 53.41
N GLY A 131 24.16 14.86 54.16
CA GLY A 131 24.23 14.82 55.62
C GLY A 131 25.60 14.39 56.13
N VAL A 132 26.23 13.41 55.48
CA VAL A 132 27.60 12.97 55.77
C VAL A 132 28.59 14.08 55.44
N GLU A 133 28.45 14.73 54.30
CA GLU A 133 29.31 15.85 53.91
C GLU A 133 29.18 17.01 54.90
N TRP A 134 27.95 17.40 55.24
CA TRP A 134 27.69 18.46 56.21
C TRP A 134 28.23 18.10 57.60
N GLY A 135 27.98 16.87 58.06
CA GLY A 135 28.49 16.36 59.33
C GLY A 135 30.01 16.33 59.36
N TRP A 136 30.64 15.95 58.25
CA TRP A 136 32.09 16.01 58.08
C TRP A 136 32.58 17.46 58.16
N ARG A 137 32.00 18.38 57.37
CA ARG A 137 32.36 19.81 57.37
C ARG A 137 32.23 20.41 58.77
N ARG A 138 31.18 20.06 59.52
CA ARG A 138 30.95 20.50 60.90
C ARG A 138 31.98 19.92 61.87
N ALA A 139 32.30 18.63 61.76
CA ALA A 139 33.31 17.98 62.61
C ALA A 139 34.73 18.51 62.37
N ARG A 140 35.01 19.00 61.15
CA ARG A 140 36.29 19.65 60.79
C ARG A 140 36.31 21.17 61.00
N GLY A 141 35.23 21.77 61.51
CA GLY A 141 35.18 23.20 61.86
C GLY A 141 35.18 24.17 60.68
N LEU A 142 34.71 23.75 59.50
CA LEU A 142 34.66 24.58 58.27
C LEU A 142 33.26 25.17 58.00
N ALA A 143 32.45 25.38 59.04
CA ALA A 143 31.09 25.91 58.94
C ALA A 143 30.90 27.11 59.87
#